data_AF-A0A147BWC4-F1
#
_entry.id   AF-A0A147BWC4-F1
#
_cell.length_a   1.000
_cell.length_b   1.000
_cell.length_c   1.000
_cell.angle_alpha   90.00
_cell.angle_beta   90.00
_cell.angle_gamma   90.00
#
_symmetry.space_group_name_H-M   'P 1'
#
loop_
_entity.id
_entity.type
_entity.pdbx_description
1 polymer ?
#
loop_
_entity_poly.entity_id
_entity_poly.type
_entity_poly.pdbx_seq_one_letter_code
_entity_poly.pdbx_strand_id
1 'polypeptide(L)' 'TPRPIKIDEEALNPRCVAPQDNCPGNVKIIYYYNTTSGCQEMHRGNCGDNDNYPTLQECQQHCLPAPGKQVRLA' A
#
# COMPACT_ATOMS: atom_id res chain seq x y z
N THR A 1 2.02 31.16 -14.38
CA THR A 1 1.28 30.56 -13.25
C THR A 1 1.93 29.25 -12.87
N PRO A 2 2.11 28.94 -11.58
CA PRO A 2 2.58 27.62 -11.17
C PRO A 2 1.61 26.55 -11.67
N ARG A 3 2.11 25.47 -12.28
CA ARG A 3 1.27 24.33 -12.67
C ARG A 3 0.71 23.69 -11.40
N PRO A 4 -0.60 23.42 -11.31
CA PRO A 4 -1.16 22.70 -10.18
C PRO A 4 -0.49 21.32 -10.10
N ILE A 5 0.06 21.00 -8.93
CA ILE A 5 0.60 19.68 -8.64
C ILE A 5 -0.57 18.70 -8.76
N LYS A 6 -0.55 17.85 -9.79
CA LYS A 6 -1.46 16.72 -9.87
C LYS A 6 -0.91 15.68 -8.90
N ILE A 7 -1.59 15.51 -7.77
CA ILE A 7 -1.38 14.34 -6.93
C ILE A 7 -1.98 13.18 -7.71
N ASP A 8 -1.18 12.15 -7.95
CA ASP A 8 -1.64 10.97 -8.68
C ASP A 8 -2.74 10.28 -7.84
N GLU A 9 -4.00 10.60 -8.15
CA GLU A 9 -5.20 9.89 -7.67
C GLU A 9 -5.43 8.58 -8.45
N GLU A 10 -4.40 8.03 -9.11
CA GLU A 10 -4.51 6.71 -9.74
C GLU A 10 -4.74 5.65 -8.66
N ALA A 11 -5.60 4.69 -8.97
CA ALA A 11 -5.91 3.56 -8.10
C ALA A 11 -4.60 2.86 -7.73
N LEU A 12 -4.21 2.98 -6.46
CA LEU A 12 -3.09 2.24 -5.90
C LEU A 12 -3.27 0.76 -6.25
N ASN A 13 -2.21 0.11 -6.71
CA ASN A 13 -2.19 -1.32 -6.98
C ASN A 13 -2.98 -2.06 -5.87
N PRO A 14 -4.03 -2.84 -6.19
CA PRO A 14 -4.90 -3.44 -5.18
C PRO A 14 -4.14 -4.27 -4.14
N ARG A 15 -2.98 -4.84 -4.49
CA ARG A 15 -2.09 -5.59 -3.59
C ARG A 15 -1.43 -4.73 -2.51
N CYS A 16 -1.46 -3.41 -2.65
CA CYS A 16 -0.94 -2.45 -1.69
C CYS A 16 -1.99 -2.00 -0.67
N VAL A 17 -3.27 -2.30 -0.91
CA VAL A 17 -4.35 -1.88 -0.02
C VAL A 17 -4.33 -2.74 1.25
N ALA A 18 -4.49 -2.07 2.39
CA ALA A 18 -4.67 -2.72 3.68
C ALA A 18 -5.89 -3.66 3.61
N PRO A 19 -5.75 -4.96 3.93
CA PRO A 19 -6.89 -5.84 4.08
C PRO A 19 -7.72 -5.45 5.32
N GLN A 20 -8.89 -6.05 5.45
CA GLN A 20 -9.75 -5.86 6.61
C GLN A 20 -9.03 -6.30 7.89
N ASP A 21 -9.13 -5.45 8.93
CA ASP A 21 -8.55 -5.72 10.24
C ASP A 21 -9.43 -6.69 11.07
N ASN A 22 -8.85 -7.34 12.08
CA ASN A 22 -9.51 -8.25 13.01
C ASN A 22 -10.18 -9.48 12.37
N CYS A 23 -9.48 -10.09 11.42
CA CYS A 23 -9.91 -11.33 10.78
C CYS A 23 -9.59 -12.56 11.63
N PRO A 24 -10.55 -13.50 11.84
CA PRO A 24 -10.30 -14.74 12.56
C PRO A 24 -9.43 -15.73 11.75
N GLY A 25 -8.87 -16.72 12.43
CA GLY A 25 -8.13 -17.84 11.82
C GLY A 25 -6.61 -17.68 11.83
N ASN A 26 -5.93 -18.47 10.99
CA ASN A 26 -4.48 -18.46 10.89
C ASN A 26 -3.98 -17.10 10.40
N VAL A 27 -3.12 -16.46 11.18
CA VAL A 27 -2.54 -15.18 10.81
C VAL A 27 -1.29 -15.38 9.95
N LYS A 28 -1.17 -14.59 8.89
CA LYS A 28 0.07 -14.45 8.11
C LYS A 28 0.58 -13.02 8.19
N ILE A 29 1.90 -12.85 8.18
CA ILE A 29 2.54 -11.54 8.07
C ILE A 29 2.46 -11.11 6.61
N ILE A 30 1.98 -9.89 6.36
CA ILE A 30 1.99 -9.26 5.05
C ILE A 30 2.42 -7.81 5.16
N TYR A 31 2.77 -7.23 4.00
CA TYR A 31 3.11 -5.83 3.86
C TYR A 31 2.11 -5.14 2.93
N TYR A 32 1.57 -4.04 3.42
CA TYR A 32 0.64 -3.17 2.71
C TYR A 32 1.20 -1.74 2.75
N TYR A 33 0.59 -0.87 1.96
CA TYR A 33 0.99 0.51 1.88
C TYR A 33 0.04 1.43 2.64
N ASN A 34 0.61 2.18 3.58
CA ASN A 34 -0.04 3.26 4.29
C ASN A 34 0.36 4.61 3.65
N THR A 35 -0.62 5.45 3.37
CA THR A 35 -0.38 6.75 2.72
C THR A 35 0.44 7.73 3.58
N THR A 36 0.45 7.54 4.90
CA THR A 36 1.17 8.42 5.84
C THR A 36 2.55 7.86 6.19
N SER A 37 2.68 6.54 6.34
CA SER A 37 3.90 5.88 6.81
C SER A 37 4.62 5.01 5.78
N GLY A 38 4.10 4.90 4.54
CA GLY A 38 4.65 4.03 3.51
C GLY A 38 4.33 2.55 3.75
N CYS A 39 5.19 1.64 3.30
CA CYS A 39 4.98 0.21 3.52
C CYS A 39 5.04 -0.15 5.02
N GLN A 40 4.04 -0.88 5.49
CA GLN A 40 3.87 -1.30 6.88
C GLN A 40 3.55 -2.80 6.95
N GLU A 41 3.95 -3.42 8.05
CA GLU A 41 3.64 -4.81 8.37
C GLU A 41 2.26 -4.93 9.02
N MET A 42 1.54 -6.03 8.76
CA MET A 42 0.41 -6.43 9.60
C MET A 42 0.22 -7.96 9.68
N HIS A 43 -0.51 -8.40 10.69
CA HIS A 43 -1.03 -9.75 10.81
C HIS A 43 -2.42 -9.86 10.18
N ARG A 44 -2.55 -10.64 9.11
CA ARG A 44 -3.80 -10.83 8.39
C ARG A 44 -4.38 -12.21 8.68
N GLY A 45 -5.62 -12.27 9.17
CA GLY A 45 -6.44 -13.50 9.27
C GLY A 45 -7.18 -13.85 7.96
N ASN A 46 -8.28 -14.62 8.03
CA ASN A 46 -8.91 -15.27 6.88
C ASN A 46 -10.11 -14.54 6.23
N CYS A 47 -10.18 -13.21 6.17
CA CYS A 47 -11.35 -12.52 5.57
C CYS A 47 -11.30 -12.29 4.05
N GLY A 48 -10.16 -12.49 3.39
CA GLY A 48 -10.02 -12.22 1.95
C GLY A 48 -8.62 -11.75 1.58
N ASP A 49 -8.08 -12.29 0.49
CA ASP A 49 -6.70 -12.04 0.03
C ASP A 49 -6.74 -11.19 -1.23
N ASN A 50 -5.99 -10.10 -1.21
CA ASN A 50 -5.64 -9.31 -2.39
C ASN A 50 -4.17 -9.52 -2.74
N ASP A 51 -3.59 -10.65 -2.33
CA ASP A 51 -2.19 -11.02 -2.55
C ASP A 51 -1.20 -9.94 -2.09
N ASN A 52 -1.43 -9.36 -0.90
CA ASN A 52 -0.45 -8.45 -0.31
C ASN A 52 0.97 -9.06 -0.31
N TYR A 53 1.97 -8.19 -0.34
CA TYR A 53 3.36 -8.62 -0.46
C TYR A 53 3.83 -9.35 0.80
N PRO A 54 4.56 -10.47 0.68
CA PRO A 54 5.09 -11.19 1.84
C PRO A 54 6.36 -10.52 2.41
N THR A 55 6.96 -9.56 1.70
CA THR A 55 8.16 -8.85 2.17
C THR A 55 8.02 -7.32 2.08
N LEU A 56 8.73 -6.62 2.96
CA LEU A 56 8.85 -5.16 2.93
C LEU A 56 9.42 -4.67 1.59
N GLN A 57 10.42 -5.38 1.06
CA GLN A 57 11.09 -5.02 -0.19
C GLN A 57 10.12 -5.06 -1.37
N GLU A 58 9.32 -6.12 -1.52
CA GLU A 58 8.34 -6.22 -2.59
C GLU A 58 7.27 -5.12 -2.48
N CYS A 59 6.80 -4.82 -1.27
CA CYS A 59 5.91 -3.67 -1.06
C CYS A 59 6.57 -2.36 -1.51
N GLN A 60 7.82 -2.10 -1.11
CA GLN A 60 8.54 -0.87 -1.49
C GLN A 60 8.82 -0.79 -3.01
N GLN A 61 8.98 -1.92 -3.68
CA GLN A 61 9.20 -1.99 -5.14
C GLN A 61 7.91 -1.79 -5.93
N HIS A 62 6.77 -2.28 -5.43
CA HIS A 62 5.54 -2.34 -6.21
C HIS A 62 4.45 -1.37 -5.75
N CYS A 63 4.52 -0.87 -4.53
CA CYS A 63 3.65 0.18 -4.03
C CYS A 63 4.35 1.53 -4.23
N LEU A 64 3.58 2.55 -4.63
CA LEU A 64 4.08 3.91 -4.79
C LEU A 64 4.84 4.34 -3.53
N PRO A 65 5.93 5.12 -3.58
CA PRO A 65 6.48 5.74 -2.38
C PRO A 65 5.41 6.67 -1.76
N ALA A 66 5.39 6.84 -0.42
CA ALA A 66 4.37 7.63 0.34
C ALA A 66 3.84 8.82 -0.50
N PRO A 67 2.52 9.12 -0.57
CA PRO A 67 1.94 10.23 -1.34
C PRO A 67 2.47 11.64 -1.01
N GLY A 68 3.59 11.77 -0.31
CA GLY A 68 4.36 13.00 -0.16
C GLY A 68 5.46 13.26 -1.18
N LYS A 69 5.73 12.42 -2.21
CA LYS A 69 6.91 12.66 -3.09
C LYS A 69 6.79 12.36 -4.60
N GLN A 70 5.64 11.97 -5.13
CA GLN A 70 5.50 11.82 -6.59
C GLN A 70 4.85 13.08 -7.18
N VAL A 71 5.67 14.12 -7.40
CA VAL A 71 5.31 15.17 -8.35
C VAL A 71 5.59 14.58 -9.72
N ARG A 72 4.56 14.19 -10.49
CA ARG A 72 4.80 13.93 -11.91
C ARG A 72 5.19 15.24 -12.58
N LEU A 73 6.45 15.34 -13.01
CA LEU A 73 6.89 16.40 -13.90
C LEU A 73 6.18 16.21 -15.23
N ALA A 74 5.15 17.02 -15.45
CA ALA A 74 4.45 17.16 -16.72
C ALA A 74 5.25 18.00 -17.72
#